data_AF-A0A1Y1WCK0-F1
#
_entry.id   AF-A0A1Y1WCK0-F1
#
_cell.length_a   1.000
_cell.length_b   1.000
_cell.length_c   1.000
_cell.angle_alpha   90.00
_cell.angle_beta   90.00
_cell.angle_gamma   90.00
#
_symmetry.space_group_name_H-M   'P 1'
#
loop_
_entity.id
_entity.type
_entity.pdbx_description
1 polymer ?
#
loop_
_entity_poly.entity_id
_entity_poly.type
_entity_poly.pdbx_seq_one_letter_code
_entity_poly.pdbx_strand_id
1 'polypeptide(L)'
;MSSLFVRDWANADTGTGPAPSPAEKPIYYVIAGLSLANIPFILYIIAFRNYLPIKVKNVWVTSLIGLGSTFFNVSYGPVSGSSGYSGIFSNCYFWLAWAFQLFGLGILHSALLLRLIVYYRVFIRRTSFRRSGNRLANFWHKYWPFFLILFPYLFSTILSHALKDKFAVITMEVFGTKICTYTESVAYYLIGYYYILVLVGLFLYLSMRKVAKAFNEFKLALWTVTTFALNVIVETALLFTGSSIYAWGRLLPTILLFVTYQTHFYCIILVPIYNHIFRREDAVKELLDDMRQDGILAKKVHIGNIHRNLYNVDNTNSSFLGSARQDSKMGESSTGKMESVPGSGFQYQEIHPPHNATTESLAVEAQGAHGGDRFVL
;
A
#
# COMPACT_ATOMS: atom_id res chain seq x y z
N MET A 1 -0.44 23.34 -31.21
CA MET A 1 0.69 22.95 -30.33
C MET A 1 1.19 21.54 -30.64
N SER A 2 0.33 20.55 -30.91
CA SER A 2 0.74 19.17 -31.27
C SER A 2 1.55 19.06 -32.57
N SER A 3 1.20 19.79 -33.63
CA SER A 3 1.93 19.72 -34.92
C SER A 3 3.33 20.33 -34.92
N LEU A 4 3.62 21.23 -33.97
CA LEU A 4 4.95 21.84 -33.79
C LEU A 4 5.90 20.84 -33.12
N PHE A 5 5.41 20.11 -32.13
CA PHE A 5 6.20 19.11 -31.42
C PHE A 5 6.66 17.99 -32.36
N VAL A 6 5.76 17.43 -33.18
CA VAL A 6 6.13 16.38 -34.15
C VAL A 6 7.16 16.86 -35.17
N ARG A 7 7.11 18.13 -35.58
CA ARG A 7 8.06 18.69 -36.57
C ARG A 7 9.46 18.84 -36.02
N ASP A 8 9.60 19.25 -34.75
CA ASP A 8 10.93 19.39 -34.13
C ASP A 8 11.62 18.04 -33.94
N TRP A 9 10.83 16.97 -33.69
CA TRP A 9 11.36 15.60 -33.62
C TRP A 9 11.80 15.06 -34.99
N ALA A 10 11.03 15.33 -36.06
CA ALA A 10 11.39 14.87 -37.40
C ALA A 10 12.66 15.55 -37.95
N ASN A 11 13.00 16.75 -37.48
CA ASN A 11 14.20 17.48 -37.90
C ASN A 11 15.48 17.04 -37.13
N ALA A 12 15.34 16.30 -36.02
CA ALA A 12 16.46 15.81 -35.21
C ALA A 12 17.21 14.62 -35.84
N ASP A 13 16.68 14.02 -36.92
CA ASP A 13 17.28 12.89 -37.65
C ASP A 13 18.53 13.25 -38.47
N THR A 14 19.03 14.49 -38.40
CA THR A 14 20.19 14.98 -39.16
C THR A 14 21.56 14.50 -38.63
N GLY A 15 21.59 13.45 -37.79
CA GLY A 15 22.79 12.61 -37.61
C GLY A 15 23.87 13.11 -36.66
N THR A 16 23.68 14.22 -35.93
CA THR A 16 24.70 14.78 -35.02
C THR A 16 24.33 14.77 -33.54
N GLY A 17 23.31 14.02 -33.11
CA GLY A 17 22.99 13.98 -31.69
C GLY A 17 23.96 13.12 -30.86
N PRO A 18 23.97 13.34 -29.53
CA PRO A 18 24.90 12.68 -28.64
C PRO A 18 24.65 11.17 -28.62
N ALA A 19 25.71 10.38 -28.82
CA ALA A 19 25.67 8.93 -28.72
C ALA A 19 25.14 8.49 -27.34
N PRO A 20 24.46 7.33 -27.23
CA PRO A 20 23.99 6.81 -25.95
C PRO A 20 25.16 6.70 -24.96
N SER A 21 24.95 7.23 -23.75
CA SER A 21 26.01 7.25 -22.74
C SER A 21 26.31 5.81 -22.30
N PRO A 22 27.59 5.40 -22.27
CA PRO A 22 27.98 4.05 -21.81
C PRO A 22 27.57 3.78 -20.36
N ALA A 23 27.23 4.83 -19.59
CA ALA A 23 26.75 4.72 -18.20
C ALA A 23 25.29 4.23 -18.08
N GLU A 24 24.46 4.29 -19.12
CA GLU A 24 23.03 3.92 -19.02
C GLU A 24 22.85 2.42 -18.75
N LYS A 25 23.64 1.58 -19.44
CA LYS A 25 23.59 0.12 -19.33
C LYS A 25 23.88 -0.38 -17.90
N PRO A 26 25.01 -0.04 -17.25
CA PRO A 26 25.29 -0.55 -15.91
C PRO A 26 24.25 -0.08 -14.89
N ILE A 27 23.78 1.16 -14.97
CA ILE A 27 22.73 1.68 -14.07
C ILE A 27 21.46 0.84 -14.20
N TYR A 28 21.03 0.57 -15.45
CA TYR A 28 19.87 -0.27 -15.70
C TYR A 28 20.01 -1.70 -15.15
N TYR A 29 21.15 -2.37 -15.38
CA TYR A 29 21.34 -3.73 -14.88
C TYR A 29 21.39 -3.80 -13.35
N VAL A 30 21.95 -2.78 -12.69
CA VAL A 30 21.92 -2.67 -11.22
C VAL A 30 20.48 -2.51 -10.72
N ILE A 31 19.70 -1.62 -11.34
CA ILE A 31 18.29 -1.41 -11.02
C ILE A 31 17.49 -2.71 -11.21
N ALA A 32 17.64 -3.37 -12.36
CA ALA A 32 16.96 -4.62 -12.66
C ALA A 32 17.34 -5.73 -11.66
N GLY A 33 18.63 -5.86 -11.31
CA GLY A 33 19.10 -6.83 -10.31
C GLY A 33 18.52 -6.57 -8.91
N LEU A 34 18.51 -5.31 -8.46
CA LEU A 34 17.90 -4.91 -7.18
C LEU A 34 16.38 -5.09 -7.18
N SER A 35 15.72 -4.97 -8.34
CA SER A 35 14.30 -5.26 -8.49
C SER A 35 13.99 -6.76 -8.48
N LEU A 36 14.83 -7.59 -9.09
CA LEU A 36 14.68 -9.05 -9.02
C LEU A 36 14.85 -9.59 -7.59
N ALA A 37 15.61 -8.90 -6.74
CA ALA A 37 15.69 -9.21 -5.32
C ALA A 37 14.34 -9.11 -4.59
N ASN A 38 13.32 -8.45 -5.15
CA ASN A 38 11.97 -8.45 -4.57
C ASN A 38 11.34 -9.85 -4.54
N ILE A 39 11.66 -10.71 -5.50
CA ILE A 39 11.08 -12.06 -5.64
C ILE A 39 11.34 -12.91 -4.38
N PRO A 40 12.58 -13.09 -3.89
CA PRO A 40 12.81 -13.84 -2.66
C PRO A 40 12.13 -13.21 -1.43
N PHE A 41 12.05 -11.87 -1.33
CA PHE A 41 11.29 -11.23 -0.24
C PHE A 41 9.79 -11.55 -0.33
N ILE A 42 9.19 -11.55 -1.53
CA ILE A 42 7.80 -11.92 -1.74
C ILE A 42 7.56 -13.38 -1.34
N LEU A 43 8.42 -14.30 -1.80
CA LEU A 43 8.34 -15.72 -1.45
C LEU A 43 8.46 -15.94 0.06
N TYR A 44 9.37 -15.23 0.72
CA TYR A 44 9.56 -15.28 2.17
C TYR A 44 8.27 -14.87 2.91
N ILE A 45 7.65 -13.74 2.53
CA ILE A 45 6.43 -13.26 3.20
C ILE A 45 5.25 -14.22 2.97
N ILE A 46 5.15 -14.81 1.78
CA ILE A 46 4.11 -15.81 1.47
C ILE A 46 4.32 -17.07 2.33
N ALA A 47 5.56 -17.53 2.48
CA ALA A 47 5.89 -18.68 3.31
C ALA A 47 5.56 -18.44 4.79
N PHE A 48 5.89 -17.25 5.31
CA PHE A 48 5.68 -16.87 6.72
C PHE A 48 4.41 -16.04 6.96
N ARG A 49 3.38 -16.22 6.13
CA ARG A 49 2.13 -15.44 6.19
C ARG A 49 1.34 -15.56 7.51
N ASN A 50 1.62 -16.58 8.32
CA ASN A 50 0.95 -16.83 9.59
C ASN A 50 1.47 -15.94 10.74
N TYR A 51 2.60 -15.25 10.55
CA TYR A 51 3.14 -14.34 11.55
C TYR A 51 2.29 -13.07 11.67
N LEU A 52 1.85 -12.71 12.88
CA LEU A 52 0.86 -11.67 13.12
C LEU A 52 1.25 -10.30 12.51
N PRO A 53 2.47 -9.75 12.72
CA PRO A 53 2.88 -8.49 12.09
C PRO A 53 2.85 -8.52 10.57
N ILE A 54 3.14 -9.67 9.95
CA ILE A 54 3.07 -9.84 8.49
C ILE A 54 1.61 -9.91 8.02
N LYS A 55 0.76 -10.65 8.75
CA LYS A 55 -0.66 -10.84 8.43
C LYS A 55 -1.42 -9.51 8.39
N VAL A 56 -1.15 -8.61 9.33
CA VAL A 56 -1.81 -7.29 9.43
C VAL A 56 -1.51 -6.40 8.22
N LYS A 57 -0.35 -6.54 7.56
CA LYS A 57 0.07 -5.72 6.41
C LYS A 57 -0.55 -6.13 5.07
N ASN A 58 -1.52 -7.05 5.08
CA ASN A 58 -2.18 -7.59 3.89
C ASN A 58 -1.16 -8.10 2.84
N VAL A 59 -0.59 -9.28 3.14
CA VAL A 59 0.46 -9.95 2.35
C VAL A 59 0.22 -9.89 0.85
N TRP A 60 -0.98 -10.24 0.39
CA TRP A 60 -1.30 -10.31 -1.04
C TRP A 60 -1.13 -8.98 -1.77
N VAL A 61 -1.63 -7.89 -1.19
CA VAL A 61 -1.53 -6.56 -1.80
C VAL A 61 -0.08 -6.10 -1.83
N THR A 62 0.66 -6.36 -0.76
CA THR A 62 2.09 -6.03 -0.66
C THR A 62 2.94 -6.83 -1.65
N SER A 63 2.62 -8.13 -1.87
CA SER A 63 3.27 -8.94 -2.90
C SER A 63 2.99 -8.44 -4.31
N LEU A 64 1.75 -7.99 -4.59
CA LEU A 64 1.40 -7.39 -5.88
C LEU A 64 2.16 -6.08 -6.14
N ILE A 65 2.34 -5.23 -5.11
CA ILE A 65 3.19 -4.03 -5.22
C ILE A 65 4.62 -4.40 -5.61
N GLY A 66 5.21 -5.40 -4.96
CA GLY A 66 6.56 -5.87 -5.27
C GLY A 66 6.70 -6.47 -6.66
N LEU A 67 5.74 -7.30 -7.07
CA LEU A 67 5.71 -7.87 -8.43
C LEU A 67 5.56 -6.78 -9.48
N GLY A 68 4.62 -5.85 -9.31
CA GLY A 68 4.43 -4.72 -10.22
C GLY A 68 5.69 -3.85 -10.33
N SER A 69 6.33 -3.54 -9.20
CA SER A 69 7.60 -2.80 -9.20
C SER A 69 8.72 -3.57 -9.93
N THR A 70 8.76 -4.90 -9.80
CA THR A 70 9.76 -5.73 -10.48
C THR A 70 9.55 -5.71 -11.99
N PHE A 71 8.31 -5.96 -12.45
CA PHE A 71 7.97 -5.90 -13.87
C PHE A 71 8.23 -4.51 -14.46
N PHE A 72 7.87 -3.44 -13.73
CA PHE A 72 8.13 -2.07 -14.14
C PHE A 72 9.61 -1.82 -14.40
N ASN A 73 10.48 -2.08 -13.41
CA ASN A 73 11.91 -1.79 -13.53
C ASN A 73 12.61 -2.66 -14.60
N VAL A 74 12.23 -3.94 -14.72
CA VAL A 74 12.79 -4.87 -15.72
C VAL A 74 12.31 -4.53 -17.14
N SER A 75 11.11 -3.99 -17.31
CA SER A 75 10.59 -3.63 -18.63
C SER A 75 11.01 -2.22 -19.07
N TYR A 76 11.36 -1.33 -18.15
CA TYR A 76 11.78 0.03 -18.47
C TYR A 76 13.04 0.10 -19.35
N GLY A 77 14.01 -0.80 -19.15
CA GLY A 77 15.24 -0.81 -19.96
C GLY A 77 14.99 -1.06 -21.45
N PRO A 78 14.28 -2.13 -21.82
CA PRO A 78 13.88 -2.38 -23.19
C PRO A 78 13.02 -1.27 -23.78
N VAL A 79 12.10 -0.70 -22.99
CA VAL A 79 11.23 0.39 -23.44
C VAL A 79 12.02 1.67 -23.74
N SER A 80 12.95 2.04 -22.87
CA SER A 80 13.81 3.24 -23.01
C SER A 80 14.97 3.06 -24.00
N GLY A 81 15.18 1.82 -24.47
CA GLY A 81 16.31 1.41 -25.30
C GLY A 81 17.65 1.26 -24.58
N SER A 82 17.66 1.40 -23.25
CA SER A 82 18.86 1.30 -22.42
C SER A 82 19.49 -0.10 -22.45
N SER A 83 18.69 -1.16 -22.59
CA SER A 83 19.20 -2.54 -22.65
C SER A 83 19.68 -2.98 -24.04
N GLY A 84 19.40 -2.20 -25.09
CA GLY A 84 19.51 -2.61 -26.48
C GLY A 84 18.37 -3.53 -26.94
N TYR A 85 18.23 -3.68 -28.26
CA TYR A 85 17.16 -4.42 -28.94
C TYR A 85 17.69 -5.71 -29.60
N SER A 86 18.14 -6.67 -28.81
CA SER A 86 18.53 -8.00 -29.30
C SER A 86 17.74 -9.11 -28.61
N GLY A 87 17.47 -10.19 -29.35
CA GLY A 87 16.76 -11.37 -28.84
C GLY A 87 15.36 -11.07 -28.32
N ILE A 88 15.07 -11.48 -27.08
CA ILE A 88 13.75 -11.34 -26.42
C ILE A 88 13.35 -9.87 -26.25
N PHE A 89 14.30 -8.94 -26.20
CA PHE A 89 14.05 -7.51 -26.08
C PHE A 89 13.63 -6.84 -27.39
N SER A 90 13.68 -7.55 -28.52
CA SER A 90 13.21 -7.03 -29.82
C SER A 90 11.70 -6.79 -29.87
N ASN A 91 10.92 -7.48 -29.03
CA ASN A 91 9.47 -7.41 -29.07
C ASN A 91 8.93 -6.19 -28.29
N CYS A 92 9.04 -5.03 -28.93
CA CYS A 92 8.65 -3.73 -28.41
C CYS A 92 7.24 -3.72 -27.81
N TYR A 93 6.29 -4.34 -28.52
CA TYR A 93 4.90 -4.39 -28.13
C TYR A 93 4.70 -5.09 -26.79
N PHE A 94 5.33 -6.26 -26.62
CA PHE A 94 5.25 -7.03 -25.38
C PHE A 94 5.84 -6.24 -24.20
N TRP A 95 7.03 -5.68 -24.38
CA TRP A 95 7.71 -4.97 -23.29
C TRP A 95 7.00 -3.68 -22.89
N LEU A 96 6.52 -2.89 -23.85
CA LEU A 96 5.83 -1.64 -23.59
C LEU A 96 4.39 -1.84 -23.08
N ALA A 97 3.56 -2.57 -23.82
CA ALA A 97 2.13 -2.67 -23.50
C ALA A 97 1.84 -3.69 -22.39
N TRP A 98 2.48 -4.86 -22.41
CA TRP A 98 2.17 -5.89 -21.43
C TRP A 98 3.05 -5.77 -20.19
N ALA A 99 4.37 -5.86 -20.35
CA ALA A 99 5.28 -5.92 -19.22
C ALA A 99 5.35 -4.58 -18.45
N PHE A 100 5.51 -3.46 -19.17
CA PHE A 100 5.64 -2.13 -18.57
C PHE A 100 4.30 -1.56 -18.13
N GLN A 101 3.34 -1.46 -19.04
CA GLN A 101 2.08 -0.76 -18.78
C GLN A 101 1.12 -1.58 -17.91
N LEU A 102 0.79 -2.82 -18.31
CA LEU A 102 -0.20 -3.63 -17.57
C LEU A 102 0.39 -4.25 -16.30
N PHE A 103 1.45 -5.06 -16.44
CA PHE A 103 2.03 -5.82 -15.33
C PHE A 103 2.88 -4.94 -14.42
N GLY A 104 3.58 -3.95 -14.97
CA GLY A 104 4.35 -2.98 -14.22
C GLY A 104 3.45 -1.95 -13.55
N LEU A 105 3.10 -0.88 -14.27
CA LEU A 105 2.37 0.28 -13.75
C LEU A 105 0.94 -0.08 -13.31
N GLY A 106 0.23 -0.88 -14.09
CA GLY A 106 -1.15 -1.23 -13.82
C GLY A 106 -1.34 -1.97 -12.50
N ILE A 107 -0.63 -3.08 -12.30
CA ILE A 107 -0.67 -3.83 -11.04
C ILE A 107 -0.14 -2.97 -9.88
N LEU A 108 0.99 -2.27 -10.07
CA LEU A 108 1.61 -1.45 -9.03
C LEU A 108 0.67 -0.36 -8.52
N HIS A 109 0.12 0.48 -9.39
CA HIS A 109 -0.77 1.57 -8.99
C HIS A 109 -2.09 1.06 -8.43
N SER A 110 -2.65 0.01 -9.04
CA SER A 110 -3.90 -0.59 -8.57
C SER A 110 -3.74 -1.19 -7.18
N ALA A 111 -2.60 -1.84 -6.88
CA ALA A 111 -2.31 -2.39 -5.56
C ALA A 111 -2.04 -1.31 -4.52
N LEU A 112 -1.31 -0.23 -4.88
CA LEU A 112 -1.08 0.93 -4.00
C LEU A 112 -2.39 1.62 -3.61
N LEU A 113 -3.26 1.91 -4.58
CA LEU A 113 -4.56 2.52 -4.31
C LEU A 113 -5.49 1.57 -3.56
N LEU A 114 -5.51 0.28 -3.90
CA LEU A 114 -6.27 -0.72 -3.15
C LEU A 114 -5.88 -0.70 -1.66
N ARG A 115 -4.58 -0.60 -1.36
CA ARG A 115 -4.08 -0.50 0.03
C ARG A 115 -4.68 0.72 0.74
N LEU A 116 -4.64 1.91 0.11
CA LEU A 116 -5.23 3.13 0.66
C LEU A 116 -6.76 3.00 0.84
N ILE A 117 -7.45 2.36 -0.10
CA ILE A 117 -8.90 2.10 -0.02
C ILE A 117 -9.23 1.16 1.13
N VAL A 118 -8.44 0.10 1.33
CA VAL A 118 -8.61 -0.83 2.46
C VAL A 118 -8.44 -0.08 3.78
N TYR A 119 -7.42 0.76 3.92
CA TYR A 119 -7.23 1.59 5.10
C TYR A 119 -8.39 2.56 5.32
N TYR A 120 -8.82 3.27 4.28
CA TYR A 120 -9.98 4.15 4.34
C TYR A 120 -11.23 3.40 4.84
N ARG A 121 -11.51 2.20 4.31
CA ARG A 121 -12.67 1.39 4.73
C ARG A 121 -12.55 0.91 6.18
N VAL A 122 -11.37 0.42 6.59
CA VAL A 122 -11.16 -0.10 7.94
C VAL A 122 -11.26 1.01 8.98
N PHE A 123 -10.58 2.14 8.77
CA PHE A 123 -10.51 3.20 9.78
C PHE A 123 -11.72 4.12 9.82
N ILE A 124 -12.26 4.51 8.66
CA ILE A 124 -13.34 5.51 8.58
C ILE A 124 -14.70 4.83 8.56
N ARG A 125 -14.90 3.85 7.66
CA ARG A 125 -16.21 3.19 7.53
C ARG A 125 -16.45 2.14 8.62
N ARG A 126 -15.38 1.61 9.24
CA ARG A 126 -15.43 0.56 10.27
C ARG A 126 -16.25 -0.66 9.87
N THR A 127 -16.41 -0.87 8.57
CA THR A 127 -17.14 -2.01 8.04
C THR A 127 -16.22 -3.22 8.11
N SER A 128 -16.43 -4.09 9.11
CA SER A 128 -15.80 -5.41 9.13
C SER A 128 -16.38 -6.24 7.98
N PHE A 129 -15.51 -6.88 7.20
CA PHE A 129 -15.90 -7.70 6.03
C PHE A 129 -16.60 -9.02 6.41
N ARG A 130 -17.08 -9.18 7.63
CA ARG A 130 -17.70 -10.42 8.11
C ARG A 130 -19.15 -10.50 7.61
N ARG A 131 -19.32 -10.66 6.30
CA ARG A 131 -20.61 -11.05 5.71
C ARG A 131 -20.65 -12.57 5.61
N SER A 132 -21.59 -13.18 6.32
CA SER A 132 -21.91 -14.60 6.19
C SER A 132 -22.43 -14.84 4.77
N GLY A 133 -21.62 -15.47 3.93
CA GLY A 133 -21.90 -15.65 2.51
C GLY A 133 -20.77 -16.39 1.80
N ASN A 134 -21.00 -16.73 0.53
CA ASN A 134 -20.06 -17.47 -0.30
C ASN A 134 -18.66 -16.84 -0.30
N ARG A 135 -17.62 -17.64 -0.01
CA ARG A 135 -16.22 -17.16 0.09
C ARG A 135 -15.77 -16.38 -1.15
N LEU A 136 -16.22 -16.81 -2.34
CA LEU A 136 -15.89 -16.17 -3.60
C LEU A 136 -16.50 -14.76 -3.73
N ALA A 137 -17.78 -14.59 -3.35
CA ALA A 137 -18.44 -13.29 -3.38
C ALA A 137 -17.75 -12.28 -2.43
N ASN A 138 -17.32 -12.75 -1.26
CA ASN A 138 -16.56 -11.93 -0.32
C ASN A 138 -15.19 -11.52 -0.88
N PHE A 139 -14.52 -12.41 -1.61
CA PHE A 139 -13.25 -12.09 -2.29
C PHE A 139 -13.46 -11.01 -3.36
N TRP A 140 -14.42 -11.20 -4.27
CA TRP A 140 -14.73 -10.21 -5.30
C TRP A 140 -15.13 -8.87 -4.71
N HIS A 141 -15.99 -8.84 -3.70
CA HIS A 141 -16.39 -7.60 -3.04
C HIS A 141 -15.23 -6.92 -2.26
N LYS A 142 -14.21 -7.67 -1.84
CA LYS A 142 -13.02 -7.09 -1.21
C LYS A 142 -12.09 -6.46 -2.24
N TYR A 143 -11.87 -7.14 -3.37
CA TYR A 143 -10.87 -6.75 -4.38
C TYR A 143 -11.43 -6.05 -5.62
N TRP A 144 -12.74 -5.80 -5.71
CA TRP A 144 -13.34 -5.08 -6.86
C TRP A 144 -12.68 -3.73 -7.18
N PRO A 145 -12.24 -2.88 -6.22
CA PRO A 145 -11.63 -1.60 -6.57
C PRO A 145 -10.31 -1.78 -7.31
N PHE A 146 -9.58 -2.86 -7.04
CA PHE A 146 -8.35 -3.19 -7.77
C PHE A 146 -8.64 -3.45 -9.24
N PHE A 147 -9.66 -4.26 -9.55
CA PHE A 147 -10.03 -4.53 -10.94
C PHE A 147 -10.58 -3.29 -11.66
N LEU A 148 -11.31 -2.43 -10.95
CA LEU A 148 -11.79 -1.16 -11.52
C LEU A 148 -10.63 -0.23 -11.90
N ILE A 149 -9.59 -0.15 -11.07
CA ILE A 149 -8.40 0.68 -11.35
C ILE A 149 -7.49 -0.01 -12.39
N LEU A 150 -7.46 -1.34 -12.43
CA LEU A 150 -6.68 -2.08 -13.43
C LEU A 150 -7.32 -2.02 -14.82
N PHE A 151 -8.65 -1.87 -14.90
CA PHE A 151 -9.40 -1.97 -16.15
C PHE A 151 -8.95 -0.98 -17.24
N PRO A 152 -8.69 0.32 -16.97
CA PRO A 152 -8.15 1.25 -17.96
C PRO A 152 -6.78 0.84 -18.53
N TYR A 153 -5.90 0.25 -17.71
CA TYR A 153 -4.62 -0.31 -18.18
C TYR A 153 -4.83 -1.52 -19.09
N LEU A 154 -5.73 -2.43 -18.69
CA LEU A 154 -6.05 -3.61 -19.49
C LEU A 154 -6.69 -3.20 -20.82
N PHE A 155 -7.64 -2.28 -20.80
CA PHE A 155 -8.32 -1.78 -21.98
C PHE A 155 -7.34 -1.10 -22.94
N SER A 156 -6.48 -0.21 -22.45
CA SER A 156 -5.45 0.42 -23.29
C SER A 156 -4.48 -0.60 -23.88
N THR A 157 -4.06 -1.60 -23.11
CA THR A 157 -3.17 -2.68 -23.59
C THR A 157 -3.81 -3.54 -24.67
N ILE A 158 -5.09 -3.89 -24.52
CA ILE A 158 -5.84 -4.66 -25.53
C ILE A 158 -6.05 -3.80 -26.77
N LEU A 159 -6.43 -2.53 -26.60
CA LEU A 159 -6.66 -1.60 -27.69
C LEU A 159 -5.38 -1.34 -28.49
N SER A 160 -4.25 -1.16 -27.81
CA SER A 160 -2.94 -1.04 -28.46
C SER A 160 -2.59 -2.29 -29.30
N HIS A 161 -3.11 -3.47 -28.94
CA HIS A 161 -2.78 -4.73 -29.63
C HIS A 161 -3.70 -4.94 -30.83
N ALA A 162 -4.97 -4.54 -30.68
CA ALA A 162 -5.98 -4.64 -31.71
C ALA A 162 -5.76 -3.58 -32.82
N LEU A 163 -5.23 -2.41 -32.47
CA LEU A 163 -4.90 -1.36 -33.43
C LEU A 163 -3.61 -1.70 -34.18
N LYS A 164 -3.60 -1.44 -35.49
CA LYS A 164 -2.40 -1.60 -36.33
C LYS A 164 -1.25 -0.72 -35.82
N ASP A 165 -0.01 -1.17 -36.01
CA ASP A 165 1.23 -0.56 -35.50
C ASP A 165 1.29 0.97 -35.66
N LYS A 166 0.76 1.52 -36.75
CA LYS A 166 0.76 2.96 -37.02
C LYS A 166 -0.02 3.82 -35.99
N PHE A 167 -0.91 3.22 -35.20
CA PHE A 167 -1.84 3.97 -34.34
C PHE A 167 -1.57 3.84 -32.84
N ALA A 168 -0.77 2.86 -32.41
CA ALA A 168 -0.60 2.55 -30.98
C ALA A 168 0.84 2.61 -30.50
N VAL A 169 1.74 1.83 -31.10
CA VAL A 169 3.14 1.68 -30.67
C VAL A 169 4.04 1.96 -31.85
N ILE A 170 4.89 2.99 -31.72
CA ILE A 170 5.83 3.37 -32.75
C ILE A 170 7.24 3.02 -32.25
N THR A 171 8.00 2.33 -33.10
CA THR A 171 9.44 2.20 -32.92
C THR A 171 10.12 3.38 -33.59
N MET A 172 10.78 4.22 -32.81
CA MET A 172 11.58 5.33 -33.31
C MET A 172 13.06 4.97 -33.18
N GLU A 173 13.87 5.29 -34.18
CA GLU A 173 15.32 5.09 -34.11
C GLU A 173 15.97 6.43 -33.79
N VAL A 174 16.45 6.59 -32.56
CA VAL A 174 17.07 7.81 -32.07
C VAL A 174 18.55 7.52 -31.86
N PHE A 175 19.41 8.13 -32.66
CA PHE A 175 20.88 7.96 -32.62
C PHE A 175 21.32 6.49 -32.70
N GLY A 176 20.71 5.71 -33.61
CA GLY A 176 20.99 4.28 -33.79
C GLY A 176 20.47 3.38 -32.66
N THR A 177 19.74 3.94 -31.69
CA THR A 177 19.04 3.19 -30.65
C THR A 177 17.56 3.19 -30.97
N LYS A 178 16.98 2.01 -31.16
CA LYS A 178 15.52 1.88 -31.26
C LYS A 178 14.92 2.25 -29.91
N ILE A 179 13.77 2.90 -29.89
CA ILE A 179 13.03 3.26 -28.67
C ILE A 179 11.57 2.93 -28.94
N CYS A 180 10.90 2.40 -27.92
CA CYS A 180 9.49 2.07 -27.95
C CYS A 180 8.68 3.20 -27.36
N THR A 181 7.87 3.87 -28.18
CA THR A 181 7.02 4.96 -27.70
C THR A 181 5.56 4.71 -28.07
N TYR A 182 4.67 5.24 -27.23
CA TYR A 182 3.26 5.31 -27.55
C TYR A 182 2.98 6.44 -28.53
N THR A 183 1.92 6.32 -29.31
CA THR A 183 1.37 7.47 -30.04
C THR A 183 0.91 8.56 -29.08
N GLU A 184 0.92 9.82 -29.53
CA GLU A 184 0.57 10.98 -28.70
C GLU A 184 -0.80 10.81 -28.03
N SER A 185 -1.80 10.32 -28.77
CA SER A 185 -3.15 10.11 -28.23
C SER A 185 -3.18 9.12 -27.07
N VAL A 186 -2.43 8.02 -27.19
CA VAL A 186 -2.33 7.03 -26.11
C VAL A 186 -1.53 7.60 -24.94
N ALA A 187 -0.43 8.31 -25.20
CA ALA A 187 0.36 8.97 -24.17
C ALA A 187 -0.48 9.98 -23.37
N TYR A 188 -1.25 10.86 -24.01
CA TYR A 188 -2.13 11.81 -23.33
C TYR A 188 -3.21 11.12 -22.50
N TYR A 189 -3.81 10.05 -23.01
CA TYR A 189 -4.75 9.24 -22.25
C TYR A 189 -4.12 8.67 -20.97
N LEU A 190 -2.92 8.10 -21.08
CA LEU A 190 -2.21 7.52 -19.95
C LEU A 190 -1.80 8.57 -18.91
N ILE A 191 -1.31 9.73 -19.35
CA ILE A 191 -0.96 10.85 -18.48
C ILE A 191 -2.19 11.36 -17.73
N GLY A 192 -3.28 11.63 -18.46
CA GLY A 192 -4.54 12.05 -17.86
C GLY A 192 -5.03 11.03 -16.82
N TYR A 193 -4.89 9.75 -17.13
CA TYR A 193 -5.22 8.68 -16.20
C TYR A 193 -4.33 8.68 -14.96
N TYR A 194 -3.00 8.86 -15.09
CA TYR A 194 -2.10 8.98 -13.92
C TYR A 194 -2.47 10.15 -13.03
N TYR A 195 -2.82 11.31 -13.59
CA TYR A 195 -3.30 12.45 -12.80
C TYR A 195 -4.58 12.12 -12.04
N ILE A 196 -5.53 11.40 -12.64
CA ILE A 196 -6.73 10.92 -11.93
C ILE A 196 -6.33 10.02 -10.75
N LEU A 197 -5.39 9.08 -10.95
CA LEU A 197 -4.92 8.22 -9.86
C LEU A 197 -4.25 8.99 -8.72
N VAL A 198 -3.44 10.01 -9.05
CA VAL A 198 -2.84 10.91 -8.06
C VAL A 198 -3.92 11.66 -7.28
N LEU A 199 -4.93 12.21 -7.96
CA LEU A 199 -6.04 12.93 -7.32
C LEU A 199 -6.86 12.01 -6.41
N VAL A 200 -7.15 10.78 -6.83
CA VAL A 200 -7.82 9.78 -5.99
C VAL A 200 -6.97 9.43 -4.77
N GLY A 201 -5.65 9.20 -4.96
CA GLY A 201 -4.72 8.92 -3.87
C GLY A 201 -4.65 10.06 -2.86
N LEU A 202 -4.56 11.31 -3.34
CA LEU A 202 -4.56 12.52 -2.52
C LEU A 202 -5.88 12.70 -1.77
N PHE A 203 -7.01 12.48 -2.44
CA PHE A 203 -8.33 12.54 -1.81
C PHE A 203 -8.49 11.51 -0.68
N LEU A 204 -8.08 10.26 -0.91
CA LEU A 204 -8.09 9.21 0.11
C LEU A 204 -7.18 9.57 1.28
N TYR A 205 -5.98 10.07 1.00
CA TYR A 205 -5.03 10.52 2.00
C TYR A 205 -5.59 11.67 2.86
N LEU A 206 -6.13 12.71 2.23
CA LEU A 206 -6.75 13.86 2.92
C LEU A 206 -7.96 13.45 3.75
N SER A 207 -8.71 12.43 3.30
CA SER A 207 -9.82 11.86 4.07
C SER A 207 -9.33 11.13 5.32
N MET A 208 -8.17 10.48 5.25
CA MET A 208 -7.55 9.74 6.35
C MET A 208 -6.77 10.62 7.34
N ARG A 209 -6.46 11.88 7.01
CA ARG A 209 -5.64 12.78 7.86
C ARG A 209 -6.17 13.01 9.27
N LYS A 210 -7.45 12.74 9.51
CA LYS A 210 -8.12 12.89 10.81
C LYS A 210 -8.06 11.62 11.67
N VAL A 211 -7.60 10.49 11.13
CA VAL A 211 -7.49 9.22 11.85
C VAL A 211 -6.25 9.26 12.76
N ALA A 212 -6.37 8.70 13.97
CA ALA A 212 -5.38 8.80 15.05
C ALA A 212 -3.95 8.47 14.62
N LYS A 213 -2.98 9.26 15.12
CA LYS A 213 -1.54 9.25 14.82
C LYS A 213 -0.77 7.96 15.13
N ALA A 214 -1.42 6.95 15.72
CA ALA A 214 -0.72 5.84 16.35
C ALA A 214 -0.01 4.91 15.36
N PHE A 215 -0.51 4.78 14.13
CA PHE A 215 0.20 4.03 13.10
C PHE A 215 1.14 4.94 12.32
N ASN A 216 2.46 4.72 12.47
CA ASN A 216 3.51 5.34 11.64
C ASN A 216 3.29 5.10 10.13
N GLU A 217 2.35 4.23 9.76
CA GLU A 217 1.87 4.01 8.39
C GLU A 217 1.33 5.27 7.72
N PHE A 218 0.78 6.24 8.46
CA PHE A 218 0.25 7.46 7.85
C PHE A 218 1.36 8.33 7.23
N LYS A 219 2.52 8.43 7.91
CA LYS A 219 3.69 9.13 7.36
C LYS A 219 4.19 8.45 6.09
N LEU A 220 4.20 7.12 6.08
CA LEU A 220 4.58 6.36 4.90
C LEU A 220 3.58 6.56 3.75
N ALA A 221 2.28 6.59 4.03
CA ALA A 221 1.25 6.87 3.03
C ALA A 221 1.38 8.28 2.44
N LEU A 222 1.62 9.30 3.29
CA LEU A 222 1.90 10.66 2.83
C LEU A 222 3.11 10.68 1.90
N TRP A 223 4.22 10.10 2.36
CA TRP A 223 5.46 10.06 1.60
C TRP A 223 5.22 9.43 0.23
N THR A 224 4.52 8.30 0.19
CA THR A 224 4.18 7.59 -1.07
C THR A 224 3.34 8.42 -2.02
N VAL A 225 2.29 9.09 -1.53
CA VAL A 225 1.42 9.93 -2.36
C VAL A 225 2.18 11.15 -2.87
N THR A 226 3.01 11.78 -2.03
CA THR A 226 3.82 12.93 -2.41
C THR A 226 4.90 12.56 -3.43
N THR A 227 5.67 11.50 -3.21
CA THR A 227 6.68 11.04 -4.17
C THR A 227 6.05 10.62 -5.49
N PHE A 228 4.89 9.95 -5.45
CA PHE A 228 4.17 9.58 -6.65
C PHE A 228 3.68 10.81 -7.44
N ALA A 229 3.10 11.81 -6.77
CA ALA A 229 2.71 13.06 -7.41
C ALA A 229 3.91 13.80 -8.04
N LEU A 230 5.04 13.85 -7.33
CA LEU A 230 6.28 14.44 -7.84
C LEU A 230 6.78 13.71 -9.09
N ASN A 231 6.78 12.38 -9.09
CA ASN A 231 7.19 11.60 -10.26
C ASN A 231 6.31 11.89 -11.48
N VAL A 232 4.99 11.93 -11.31
CA VAL A 232 4.06 12.25 -12.41
C VAL A 232 4.32 13.65 -12.96
N ILE A 233 4.58 14.64 -12.10
CA ILE A 233 4.91 16.01 -12.52
C ILE A 233 6.24 16.04 -13.29
N VAL A 234 7.28 15.39 -12.78
CA VAL A 234 8.61 15.34 -13.42
C VAL A 234 8.55 14.62 -14.76
N GLU A 235 7.88 13.46 -14.83
CA GLU A 235 7.73 12.69 -16.07
C GLU A 235 6.94 13.47 -17.12
N THR A 236 5.84 14.12 -16.71
CA THR A 236 5.05 14.98 -17.59
C THR A 236 5.87 16.16 -18.10
N ALA A 237 6.65 16.82 -17.22
CA ALA A 237 7.53 17.91 -17.61
C ALA A 237 8.59 17.46 -18.63
N LEU A 238 9.25 16.33 -18.38
CA LEU A 238 10.28 15.79 -19.28
C LEU A 238 9.73 15.36 -20.63
N LEU A 239 8.49 14.86 -20.66
CA LEU A 239 7.80 14.54 -21.90
C LEU A 239 7.52 15.82 -22.71
N PHE A 240 6.98 16.86 -22.07
CA PHE A 240 6.66 18.13 -22.75
C PHE A 240 7.89 18.92 -23.18
N THR A 241 9.03 18.77 -22.50
CA THR A 241 10.28 19.40 -22.93
C THR A 241 11.02 18.61 -24.00
N GLY A 242 10.56 17.41 -24.35
CA GLY A 242 11.28 16.52 -25.28
C GLY A 242 12.61 16.03 -24.71
N SER A 243 12.78 16.08 -23.38
CA SER A 243 14.04 15.75 -22.73
C SER A 243 14.41 14.27 -22.83
N SER A 244 13.45 13.41 -23.18
CA SER A 244 13.66 11.98 -23.40
C SER A 244 14.64 11.66 -24.55
N ILE A 245 14.91 12.61 -25.45
CA ILE A 245 15.96 12.50 -26.47
C ILE A 245 17.35 12.43 -25.82
N TYR A 246 17.54 13.11 -24.68
CA TYR A 246 18.81 13.16 -23.99
C TYR A 246 18.93 12.02 -22.96
N ALA A 247 20.16 11.51 -22.79
CA ALA A 247 20.48 10.47 -21.81
C ALA A 247 20.00 10.81 -20.38
N TRP A 248 20.22 12.05 -19.95
CA TRP A 248 19.83 12.51 -18.62
C TRP A 248 18.30 12.51 -18.42
N GLY A 249 17.54 12.82 -19.47
CA GLY A 249 16.08 12.84 -19.42
C GLY A 249 15.46 11.45 -19.35
N ARG A 250 16.21 10.40 -19.72
CA ARG A 250 15.84 8.99 -19.50
C ARG A 250 16.31 8.48 -18.14
N LEU A 251 17.55 8.78 -17.75
CA LEU A 251 18.13 8.34 -16.48
C LEU A 251 17.40 8.92 -15.26
N LEU A 252 17.04 10.21 -15.30
CA LEU A 252 16.43 10.88 -14.16
C LEU A 252 15.07 10.26 -13.75
N PRO A 253 14.09 10.07 -14.64
CA PRO A 253 12.86 9.33 -14.33
C PRO A 253 13.13 7.91 -13.83
N THR A 254 14.08 7.21 -14.47
CA THR A 254 14.42 5.82 -14.08
C THR A 254 14.83 5.76 -12.62
N ILE A 255 15.77 6.62 -12.20
CA ILE A 255 16.28 6.65 -10.83
C ILE A 255 15.19 7.08 -9.86
N LEU A 256 14.41 8.12 -10.19
CA LEU A 256 13.33 8.61 -9.33
C LEU A 256 12.23 7.57 -9.11
N LEU A 257 11.79 6.90 -10.17
CA LEU A 257 10.76 5.86 -10.11
C LEU A 257 11.30 4.62 -9.38
N PHE A 258 12.54 4.22 -9.64
CA PHE A 258 13.21 3.14 -8.91
C PHE A 258 13.24 3.43 -7.41
N VAL A 259 13.79 4.58 -7.02
CA VAL A 259 13.89 4.98 -5.60
C VAL A 259 12.50 5.02 -4.97
N THR A 260 11.51 5.60 -5.64
CA THR A 260 10.16 5.73 -5.10
C THR A 260 9.51 4.37 -4.86
N TYR A 261 9.46 3.52 -5.88
CA TYR A 261 8.74 2.26 -5.80
C TYR A 261 9.47 1.21 -4.96
N GLN A 262 10.80 1.13 -5.07
CA GLN A 262 11.59 0.18 -4.29
C GLN A 262 11.68 0.57 -2.83
N THR A 263 11.93 1.85 -2.52
CA THR A 263 11.96 2.29 -1.12
C THR A 263 10.59 2.06 -0.48
N HIS A 264 9.49 2.32 -1.18
CA HIS A 264 8.16 2.03 -0.66
C HIS A 264 7.98 0.54 -0.31
N PHE A 265 8.31 -0.36 -1.24
CA PHE A 265 8.24 -1.81 -1.02
C PHE A 265 9.11 -2.26 0.16
N TYR A 266 10.37 -1.82 0.21
CA TYR A 266 11.29 -2.17 1.29
C TYR A 266 10.85 -1.59 2.65
N CYS A 267 10.37 -0.35 2.72
CA CYS A 267 9.87 0.23 3.97
C CYS A 267 8.69 -0.54 4.56
N ILE A 268 7.84 -1.15 3.72
CA ILE A 268 6.70 -1.96 4.17
C ILE A 268 7.16 -3.32 4.71
N ILE A 269 8.12 -3.94 4.03
CA ILE A 269 8.43 -5.37 4.16
C ILE A 269 9.66 -5.63 5.04
N LEU A 270 10.68 -4.79 4.94
CA LEU A 270 11.95 -5.05 5.58
C LEU A 270 11.80 -5.03 7.10
N VAL A 271 10.97 -4.14 7.64
CA VAL A 271 10.67 -4.04 9.08
C VAL A 271 10.06 -5.35 9.63
N PRO A 272 8.94 -5.88 9.10
CA PRO A 272 8.37 -7.12 9.62
C PRO A 272 9.27 -8.35 9.39
N ILE A 273 10.05 -8.39 8.30
CA ILE A 273 11.03 -9.47 8.07
C ILE A 273 12.15 -9.41 9.11
N TYR A 274 12.74 -8.24 9.33
CA TYR A 274 13.78 -8.04 10.33
C TYR A 274 13.28 -8.43 11.73
N ASN A 275 12.09 -7.97 12.10
CA ASN A 275 11.46 -8.32 13.38
C ASN A 275 11.19 -9.82 13.50
N HIS A 276 10.80 -10.50 12.42
CA HIS A 276 10.61 -11.95 12.44
C HIS A 276 11.91 -12.72 12.67
N ILE A 277 13.02 -12.28 12.05
CA ILE A 277 14.32 -12.97 12.13
C ILE A 277 15.00 -12.73 13.47
N PHE A 278 15.02 -11.48 13.94
CA PHE A 278 15.87 -11.09 15.08
C PHE A 278 15.11 -10.89 16.40
N ARG A 279 13.82 -10.49 16.36
CA ARG A 279 13.08 -10.02 17.54
C ARG A 279 11.61 -10.46 17.53
N ARG A 280 11.39 -11.75 17.26
CA ARG A 280 10.06 -12.29 16.96
C ARG A 280 9.05 -12.07 18.09
N GLU A 281 9.44 -12.33 19.33
CA GLU A 281 8.53 -12.23 20.48
C GLU A 281 8.26 -10.78 20.89
N ASP A 282 9.33 -9.98 20.98
CA ASP A 282 9.23 -8.56 21.32
C ASP A 282 8.33 -7.80 20.34
N ALA A 283 8.49 -8.04 19.03
CA ALA A 283 7.73 -7.35 18.01
C ALA A 283 6.24 -7.72 18.04
N VAL A 284 5.89 -8.94 18.48
CA VAL A 284 4.49 -9.33 18.67
C VAL A 284 3.91 -8.65 19.91
N LYS A 285 4.67 -8.58 21.01
CA LYS A 285 4.26 -7.88 22.24
C LYS A 285 4.03 -6.39 21.98
N GLU A 286 5.00 -5.73 21.36
CA GLU A 286 4.93 -4.31 20.98
C GLU A 286 3.70 -4.04 20.09
N LEU A 287 3.47 -4.87 19.06
CA LEU A 287 2.30 -4.74 18.21
C LEU A 287 0.98 -4.92 18.96
N LEU A 288 0.90 -5.87 19.91
CA LEU A 288 -0.30 -6.09 20.72
C LEU A 288 -0.56 -4.92 21.69
N ASP A 289 0.49 -4.36 22.26
CA ASP A 289 0.42 -3.20 23.15
C ASP A 289 -0.04 -1.95 22.38
N ASP A 290 0.50 -1.71 21.18
CA ASP A 290 0.05 -0.65 20.26
C ASP A 290 -1.44 -0.80 19.92
N MET A 291 -1.86 -2.01 19.54
CA MET A 291 -3.26 -2.30 19.23
C MET A 291 -4.19 -2.10 20.44
N ARG A 292 -3.72 -2.42 21.65
CA ARG A 292 -4.46 -2.21 22.89
C ARG A 292 -4.60 -0.72 23.20
N GLN A 293 -3.53 0.04 23.06
CA GLN A 293 -3.52 1.48 23.27
C GLN A 293 -4.48 2.17 22.29
N ASP A 294 -4.49 1.74 21.03
CA ASP A 294 -5.40 2.25 20.00
C ASP A 294 -6.86 1.87 20.24
N GLY A 295 -7.12 0.64 20.69
CA GLY A 295 -8.45 0.22 21.10
C GLY A 295 -8.99 1.09 22.24
N ILE A 296 -8.15 1.47 23.20
CA ILE A 296 -8.52 2.37 24.31
C ILE A 296 -8.75 3.80 23.81
N LEU A 297 -7.88 4.32 22.95
CA LEU A 297 -8.05 5.66 22.37
C LEU A 297 -9.31 5.76 21.51
N ALA A 298 -9.57 4.75 20.67
CA ALA A 298 -10.78 4.68 19.84
C ALA A 298 -12.04 4.64 20.69
N LYS A 299 -12.02 3.89 21.81
CA LYS A 299 -13.11 3.93 22.81
C LYS A 299 -13.23 5.33 23.42
N LYS A 300 -12.16 5.94 23.94
CA LYS A 300 -12.19 7.28 24.57
C LYS A 300 -12.73 8.39 23.64
N VAL A 301 -12.35 8.39 22.36
CA VAL A 301 -12.84 9.38 21.37
C VAL A 301 -14.35 9.21 21.10
N HIS A 302 -14.91 8.02 21.28
CA HIS A 302 -16.35 7.76 21.11
C HIS A 302 -17.18 7.84 22.40
N ILE A 303 -16.53 7.82 23.55
CA ILE A 303 -17.15 8.08 24.85
C ILE A 303 -17.59 9.56 24.98
N GLY A 304 -17.17 10.44 24.06
CA GLY A 304 -17.41 11.88 24.10
C GLY A 304 -18.86 12.38 23.94
N ASN A 305 -19.80 11.61 23.38
CA ASN A 305 -21.20 12.09 23.23
C ASN A 305 -22.29 11.10 23.70
N ILE A 306 -22.02 9.81 23.71
CA ILE A 306 -23.03 8.80 24.05
C ILE A 306 -22.91 8.36 25.52
N HIS A 307 -21.69 8.32 26.09
CA HIS A 307 -21.50 8.01 27.51
C HIS A 307 -21.84 9.17 28.45
N ARG A 308 -21.94 10.40 27.95
CA ARG A 308 -22.42 11.56 28.72
C ARG A 308 -23.90 11.43 29.10
N ASN A 309 -24.69 10.76 28.26
CA ASN A 309 -26.11 10.49 28.51
C ASN A 309 -26.39 9.09 29.07
N LEU A 310 -25.52 8.09 28.82
CA LEU A 310 -25.74 6.72 29.31
C LEU A 310 -25.32 6.47 30.75
N TYR A 311 -24.43 7.29 31.31
CA TYR A 311 -24.03 7.14 32.70
C TYR A 311 -24.75 8.06 33.67
N ASN A 312 -25.67 8.94 33.22
CA ASN A 312 -26.21 10.00 34.07
C ASN A 312 -25.10 10.55 34.98
N VAL A 313 -23.95 10.92 34.37
CA VAL A 313 -23.02 11.81 35.07
C VAL A 313 -23.72 13.15 35.04
N ASP A 314 -24.76 13.24 35.85
CA ASP A 314 -25.53 14.42 36.08
C ASP A 314 -24.51 15.48 36.52
N ASN A 315 -24.59 16.64 35.89
CA ASN A 315 -23.93 17.84 36.39
C ASN A 315 -24.57 18.29 37.72
N THR A 316 -24.87 17.39 38.65
CA THR A 316 -25.45 17.69 39.96
C THR A 316 -24.43 18.29 40.93
N ASN A 317 -23.16 18.38 40.57
CA ASN A 317 -22.17 19.09 41.40
C ASN A 317 -22.10 20.61 41.16
N SER A 318 -22.90 21.20 40.26
CA SER A 318 -22.96 22.68 40.14
C SER A 318 -24.06 23.35 40.97
N SER A 319 -24.79 22.61 41.81
CA SER A 319 -25.81 23.18 42.71
C SER A 319 -25.51 23.06 44.20
N PHE A 320 -24.36 22.50 44.60
CA PHE A 320 -23.98 22.36 46.02
C PHE A 320 -23.08 23.50 46.54
N LEU A 321 -23.33 24.75 46.11
CA LEU A 321 -22.64 25.94 46.60
C LEU A 321 -23.60 27.06 47.04
N GLY A 322 -24.82 26.69 47.45
CA GLY A 322 -25.76 27.68 47.95
C GLY A 322 -26.93 27.10 48.73
N SER A 323 -26.69 26.48 49.89
CA SER A 323 -27.56 26.63 51.08
C SER A 323 -27.02 25.86 52.29
N ALA A 324 -27.06 26.50 53.47
CA ALA A 324 -26.80 25.99 54.84
C ALA A 324 -25.35 25.55 55.14
N ARG A 325 -24.51 26.24 55.94
CA ARG A 325 -24.65 26.84 57.30
C ARG A 325 -25.06 25.83 58.39
N GLN A 326 -24.19 25.75 59.40
CA GLN A 326 -24.33 25.27 60.78
C GLN A 326 -23.78 23.90 61.20
N ASP A 327 -22.76 24.02 62.06
CA ASP A 327 -22.57 23.34 63.34
C ASP A 327 -22.07 21.88 63.39
N SER A 328 -20.79 21.80 63.78
CA SER A 328 -20.33 21.20 65.05
C SER A 328 -19.43 19.95 65.01
N LYS A 329 -18.30 20.14 65.70
CA LYS A 329 -17.52 19.20 66.54
C LYS A 329 -16.71 18.05 65.89
N MET A 330 -15.40 18.29 65.94
CA MET A 330 -14.43 17.55 66.78
C MET A 330 -14.28 16.04 66.55
N GLY A 331 -13.08 15.65 66.11
CA GLY A 331 -12.50 14.36 66.52
C GLY A 331 -11.82 13.57 65.40
N GLU A 332 -10.52 13.37 65.60
CA GLU A 332 -9.82 12.10 65.39
C GLU A 332 -9.04 11.87 64.09
N SER A 333 -7.74 12.15 64.25
CA SER A 333 -6.58 11.59 63.58
C SER A 333 -6.73 10.10 63.22
N SER A 334 -6.46 9.77 61.96
CA SER A 334 -6.04 8.41 61.59
C SER A 334 -5.00 8.47 60.47
N THR A 335 -3.79 8.09 60.84
CA THR A 335 -2.61 7.84 60.04
C THR A 335 -2.84 6.65 59.11
N GLY A 336 -3.03 6.92 57.82
CA GLY A 336 -3.07 5.92 56.76
C GLY A 336 -1.68 5.48 56.34
N LYS A 337 -1.28 4.31 56.85
CA LYS A 337 -0.06 3.56 56.52
C LYS A 337 -0.13 3.08 55.06
N MET A 338 0.86 3.44 54.24
CA MET A 338 1.02 2.93 52.88
C MET A 338 1.57 1.49 52.95
N GLU A 339 0.72 0.50 52.67
CA GLU A 339 1.16 -0.87 52.43
C GLU A 339 1.61 -1.04 50.97
N SER A 340 2.86 -1.45 50.83
CA SER A 340 3.48 -1.87 49.59
C SER A 340 2.82 -3.15 49.05
N VAL A 341 2.31 -3.09 47.83
CA VAL A 341 1.83 -4.25 47.07
C VAL A 341 3.03 -5.07 46.59
N PRO A 342 3.18 -6.35 46.98
CA PRO A 342 4.20 -7.22 46.41
C PRO A 342 3.73 -7.68 45.02
N GLY A 343 4.59 -7.47 44.01
CA GLY A 343 4.38 -7.97 42.66
C GLY A 343 4.42 -9.50 42.62
N SER A 344 3.25 -10.12 42.43
CA SER A 344 3.14 -11.53 42.10
C SER A 344 3.39 -11.73 40.61
N GLY A 345 4.36 -12.59 40.30
CA GLY A 345 4.71 -13.00 38.95
C GLY A 345 3.56 -13.75 38.27
N PHE A 346 3.33 -13.44 37.00
CA PHE A 346 2.45 -14.22 36.13
C PHE A 346 3.11 -15.57 35.84
N GLN A 347 2.61 -16.64 36.47
CA GLN A 347 2.86 -18.00 35.99
C GLN A 347 1.96 -18.27 34.78
N TYR A 348 2.58 -18.59 33.64
CA TYR A 348 1.88 -19.20 32.52
C TYR A 348 1.52 -20.64 32.91
N GLN A 349 0.25 -20.90 33.13
CA GLN A 349 -0.27 -22.25 33.34
C GLN A 349 -0.43 -22.93 31.98
N GLU A 350 0.40 -23.93 31.75
CA GLU A 350 0.40 -24.80 30.57
C GLU A 350 -0.88 -25.66 30.59
N ILE A 351 -1.77 -25.44 29.62
CA ILE A 351 -3.02 -26.19 29.50
C ILE A 351 -2.72 -27.50 28.77
N HIS A 352 -2.59 -28.59 29.52
CA HIS A 352 -2.65 -29.94 28.97
C HIS A 352 -4.10 -30.31 28.60
N PRO A 353 -4.35 -30.87 27.40
CA PRO A 353 -5.66 -31.41 27.07
C PRO A 353 -5.88 -32.75 27.79
N PRO A 354 -7.07 -33.02 28.34
CA PRO A 354 -7.36 -34.28 29.01
C PRO A 354 -7.50 -35.42 28.00
N HIS A 355 -6.81 -36.52 28.30
CA HIS A 355 -7.02 -37.83 27.72
C HIS A 355 -8.28 -38.49 28.29
N ASN A 356 -9.01 -39.19 27.42
CA ASN A 356 -10.07 -40.18 27.67
C ASN A 356 -11.52 -39.68 27.72
N ALA A 357 -12.29 -40.03 26.69
CA ALA A 357 -13.61 -40.66 26.82
C ALA A 357 -14.04 -41.32 25.49
N THR A 358 -13.98 -42.65 25.50
CA THR A 358 -14.92 -43.64 24.95
C THR A 358 -16.05 -43.21 24.00
N THR A 359 -16.09 -43.96 22.91
CA THR A 359 -17.19 -44.20 21.97
C THR A 359 -18.50 -44.57 22.68
N GLU A 360 -19.57 -43.77 22.48
CA GLU A 360 -20.94 -44.29 22.50
C GLU A 360 -21.88 -43.36 21.75
N SER A 361 -22.70 -43.97 20.89
CA SER A 361 -23.68 -43.35 20.02
C SER A 361 -24.91 -42.89 20.79
N LEU A 362 -25.44 -41.70 20.48
CA LEU A 362 -26.88 -41.44 20.41
C LEU A 362 -27.14 -40.10 19.71
N ALA A 363 -27.95 -40.16 18.67
CA ALA A 363 -28.61 -39.01 18.06
C ALA A 363 -29.66 -38.46 19.04
N VAL A 364 -29.82 -37.13 19.09
CA VAL A 364 -31.09 -36.38 19.24
C VAL A 364 -30.80 -34.89 19.48
N GLU A 365 -31.64 -34.05 18.85
CA GLU A 365 -31.92 -32.63 19.08
C GLU A 365 -30.84 -31.55 18.86
N ALA A 366 -30.95 -30.92 17.68
CA ALA A 366 -30.47 -29.55 17.45
C ALA A 366 -31.55 -28.55 17.86
N GLN A 367 -31.39 -27.91 19.02
CA GLN A 367 -32.00 -26.62 19.34
C GLN A 367 -31.01 -25.73 20.10
N GLY A 368 -30.80 -24.54 19.55
CA GLY A 368 -30.70 -23.29 20.32
C GLY A 368 -29.44 -23.01 21.16
N ALA A 369 -28.76 -21.94 20.75
CA ALA A 369 -28.38 -20.80 21.59
C ALA A 369 -26.89 -20.51 21.80
N HIS A 370 -26.57 -19.26 21.50
CA HIS A 370 -25.56 -18.39 22.11
C HIS A 370 -24.11 -18.88 22.24
N GLY A 371 -23.26 -18.40 21.33
CA GLY A 371 -21.80 -18.41 21.51
C GLY A 371 -21.21 -17.06 21.13
N GLY A 372 -20.71 -16.34 22.13
CA GLY A 372 -20.29 -14.95 22.05
C GLY A 372 -19.16 -14.66 21.07
N ASP A 373 -19.28 -13.51 20.40
CA ASP A 373 -18.28 -12.95 19.52
C ASP A 373 -17.02 -12.55 20.29
N ARG A 374 -16.02 -13.44 20.26
CA ARG A 374 -14.63 -13.04 20.46
C ARG A 374 -14.16 -12.29 19.22
N PHE A 375 -13.96 -10.99 19.38
CA PHE A 375 -13.16 -10.18 18.46
C PHE A 375 -11.73 -10.71 18.46
N VAL A 376 -11.33 -11.30 17.34
CA VAL A 376 -9.92 -11.56 17.03
C VAL A 376 -9.63 -10.74 15.78
N LEU A 377 -8.74 -9.75 15.94
CA LEU A 377 -8.19 -8.94 14.84
C LEU A 377 -7.22 -9.75 13.98
#